data_AF-A0A9P0J063-F1
#
_entry.id   AF-A0A9P0J063-F1
#
_cell.length_a   1.000
_cell.length_b   1.000
_cell.length_c   1.000
_cell.angle_alpha   90.00
_cell.angle_beta   90.00
_cell.angle_gamma   90.00
#
_symmetry.space_group_name_H-M   'P 1'
#
loop_
_entity.id
_entity.type
_entity.pdbx_description
1 polymer ?
#
loop_
_entity_poly.entity_id
_entity_poly.type
_entity_poly.pdbx_seq_one_letter_code
_entity_poly.pdbx_strand_id
1 'polypeptide(L)'
;MVKQENIFLFVPNLIGYARIILAVVSIFFMPTNYKIACSCYLISALLDAFDGHAARVFKQSTKFGAILDQLTDRCGTMALCIALSNFYPKYMFLFQLSCIIDIACHWIYLHSSILQGKTSHKFVDMTGNPIMKWYYTSKPILFFMCAGNELFFASLYHSDLRYITICLLYFILFYVIELI
;
A
#
# COMPACT_ATOMS: atom_id res chain seq x y z
N MET A 1 -20.81 34.33 3.82
CA MET A 1 -19.87 33.44 4.53
C MET A 1 -19.65 32.21 3.67
N VAL A 2 -18.50 32.09 3.02
CA VAL A 2 -18.13 30.86 2.31
C VAL A 2 -17.91 29.80 3.39
N LYS A 3 -18.75 28.77 3.41
CA LYS A 3 -18.63 27.65 4.34
C LYS A 3 -17.27 27.00 4.04
N GLN A 4 -16.27 27.17 4.90
CA GLN A 4 -15.01 26.44 4.77
C GLN A 4 -15.36 24.96 4.77
N GLU A 5 -15.22 24.30 3.63
CA GLU A 5 -15.47 22.87 3.56
C GLU A 5 -14.40 22.16 4.40
N ASN A 6 -14.85 21.38 5.38
CA ASN A 6 -13.95 20.59 6.21
C ASN A 6 -13.36 19.47 5.36
N ILE A 7 -12.07 19.60 5.03
CA ILE A 7 -11.31 18.61 4.26
C ILE A 7 -11.47 17.20 4.86
N PHE A 8 -11.57 17.07 6.18
CA PHE A 8 -11.77 15.80 6.88
C PHE A 8 -13.08 15.07 6.54
N LEU A 9 -14.12 15.80 6.11
CA LEU A 9 -15.44 15.25 5.80
C LEU A 9 -15.66 15.01 4.31
N PHE A 10 -14.61 15.13 3.50
CA PHE A 10 -14.69 14.78 2.09
C PHE A 10 -15.00 13.31 1.91
N VAL A 11 -15.82 12.99 0.90
CA VAL A 11 -16.25 11.62 0.57
C VAL A 11 -15.08 10.65 0.48
N PRO A 12 -13.96 10.93 -0.23
CA PRO A 12 -12.80 10.04 -0.24
C PRO A 12 -12.19 9.81 1.15
N ASN A 13 -12.15 10.83 2.02
CA ASN A 13 -11.59 10.69 3.36
C ASN A 13 -12.49 9.86 4.30
N LEU A 14 -13.81 9.94 4.13
CA LEU A 14 -14.75 9.07 4.84
C LEU A 14 -14.58 7.59 4.44
N ILE A 15 -14.33 7.33 3.16
CA ILE A 15 -13.98 5.98 2.68
C ILE A 15 -12.64 5.55 3.28
N GLY A 16 -11.64 6.45 3.33
CA GLY A 16 -10.37 6.21 4.00
C GLY A 16 -10.52 5.83 5.48
N TYR A 17 -11.40 6.50 6.22
CA TYR A 17 -11.68 6.11 7.62
C TYR A 17 -12.35 4.73 7.72
N ALA A 18 -13.24 4.39 6.79
CA ALA A 18 -13.82 3.05 6.73
C ALA A 18 -12.74 1.98 6.45
N ARG A 19 -11.77 2.27 5.58
CA ARG A 19 -10.60 1.40 5.33
C ARG A 19 -9.78 1.18 6.60
N ILE A 20 -9.51 2.24 7.37
CA ILE A 20 -8.79 2.11 8.64
C ILE A 20 -9.55 1.18 9.61
N ILE A 21 -10.86 1.33 9.73
CA ILE A 21 -11.67 0.45 10.59
C ILE A 21 -11.58 -1.00 10.10
N LEU A 22 -11.73 -1.25 8.79
CA LEU A 22 -11.60 -2.58 8.22
C LEU A 22 -10.21 -3.19 8.42
N ALA A 23 -9.15 -2.39 8.28
CA ALA A 23 -7.79 -2.81 8.56
C ALA A 23 -7.61 -3.20 10.03
N VAL A 24 -8.11 -2.39 10.98
CA VAL A 24 -8.04 -2.74 12.42
C VAL A 24 -8.81 -4.01 12.73
N VAL A 25 -10.02 -4.17 12.16
CA VAL A 25 -10.80 -5.42 12.31
C VAL A 25 -10.03 -6.60 11.72
N SER A 26 -9.40 -6.44 10.56
CA SER A 26 -8.56 -7.47 9.95
C SER A 26 -7.45 -7.91 10.91
N ILE A 27 -6.67 -6.95 11.43
CA ILE A 27 -5.55 -7.18 12.35
C ILE A 27 -6.02 -7.90 13.62
N PHE A 28 -7.16 -7.50 14.19
CA PHE A 28 -7.71 -8.12 15.38
C PHE A 28 -8.06 -9.60 15.17
N PHE A 29 -8.59 -9.95 14.00
CA PHE A 29 -8.96 -11.34 13.68
C PHE A 29 -7.82 -12.16 13.07
N MET A 30 -6.69 -11.57 12.69
CA MET A 30 -5.54 -12.29 12.13
C MET A 30 -5.08 -13.53 12.93
N PRO A 31 -5.03 -13.50 14.28
CA PRO A 31 -4.61 -14.67 15.06
C PRO A 31 -5.71 -15.72 15.26
N THR A 32 -6.99 -15.37 15.11
CA THR A 32 -8.13 -16.22 15.55
C THR A 32 -9.00 -16.71 14.40
N ASN A 33 -9.23 -15.89 13.38
CA ASN A 33 -10.13 -16.21 12.27
C ASN A 33 -9.61 -15.64 10.96
N TYR A 34 -8.86 -16.47 10.24
CA TYR A 34 -8.25 -16.10 8.96
C TYR A 34 -9.27 -15.68 7.89
N LYS A 35 -10.49 -16.21 7.92
CA LYS A 35 -11.53 -15.88 6.93
C LYS A 35 -12.00 -14.44 7.10
N ILE A 36 -12.30 -14.03 8.34
CA ILE A 36 -12.70 -12.66 8.66
C ILE A 36 -11.54 -11.71 8.39
N ALA A 37 -10.33 -12.05 8.85
CA ALA A 37 -9.14 -11.24 8.66
C ALA A 37 -8.86 -10.96 7.18
N CYS A 38 -8.83 -12.01 6.35
CA CYS A 38 -8.57 -11.90 4.92
C CYS A 38 -9.70 -11.15 4.19
N SER A 39 -10.97 -11.43 4.53
CA SER A 39 -12.10 -10.72 3.91
C SER A 39 -12.06 -9.22 4.20
N CYS A 40 -11.85 -8.83 5.46
CA CYS A 40 -11.74 -7.42 5.84
C CYS A 40 -10.52 -6.74 5.18
N TYR A 41 -9.39 -7.45 5.10
CA TYR A 41 -8.19 -6.96 4.42
C TYR A 41 -8.44 -6.67 2.94
N LEU A 42 -8.98 -7.66 2.22
CA LEU A 42 -9.27 -7.53 0.79
C LEU A 42 -10.32 -6.46 0.50
N ILE A 43 -11.36 -6.35 1.34
CA ILE A 43 -12.36 -5.28 1.20
C ILE A 43 -11.70 -3.91 1.42
N SER A 44 -10.83 -3.78 2.43
CA SER A 44 -10.08 -2.54 2.67
C SER A 44 -9.19 -2.16 1.49
N ALA A 45 -8.47 -3.13 0.91
CA ALA A 45 -7.63 -2.93 -0.27
C ALA A 45 -8.45 -2.58 -1.53
N LEU A 46 -9.65 -3.14 -1.69
CA LEU A 46 -10.53 -2.78 -2.80
C LEU A 46 -11.06 -1.35 -2.67
N LEU A 47 -11.38 -0.91 -1.44
CA LEU A 47 -11.88 0.43 -1.16
C LEU A 47 -10.88 1.55 -1.49
N ASP A 48 -9.59 1.25 -1.55
CA ASP A 48 -8.54 2.17 -2.03
C ASP A 48 -8.86 2.71 -3.44
N ALA A 49 -9.13 1.80 -4.36
CA ALA A 49 -9.47 2.19 -5.72
C ALA A 49 -10.74 3.06 -5.78
N PHE A 50 -11.69 2.82 -4.85
CA PHE A 50 -12.94 3.57 -4.76
C PHE A 50 -12.75 4.97 -4.19
N ASP A 51 -11.93 5.17 -3.16
CA ASP A 51 -11.66 6.52 -2.64
C ASP A 51 -10.86 7.36 -3.64
N GLY A 52 -9.90 6.77 -4.35
CA GLY A 52 -9.14 7.44 -5.40
C GLY A 52 -10.01 7.79 -6.60
N HIS A 53 -11.01 6.95 -6.91
CA HIS A 53 -12.03 7.26 -7.92
C HIS A 53 -12.94 8.40 -7.45
N ALA A 54 -13.47 8.32 -6.22
CA ALA A 54 -14.32 9.35 -5.64
C ALA A 54 -13.61 10.72 -5.57
N ALA A 55 -12.35 10.75 -5.17
CA ALA A 55 -11.56 11.98 -5.11
C ALA A 55 -11.47 12.70 -6.47
N ARG A 56 -11.36 11.93 -7.57
CA ARG A 56 -11.28 12.48 -8.94
C ARG A 56 -12.64 12.94 -9.44
N VAL A 57 -13.70 12.16 -9.20
CA VAL A 57 -15.07 12.48 -9.63
C VAL A 57 -15.59 13.73 -8.90
N PHE A 58 -15.41 13.80 -7.59
CA PHE A 58 -15.87 14.92 -6.76
C PHE A 58 -14.89 16.10 -6.72
N LYS A 59 -13.73 16.00 -7.39
CA LYS A 59 -12.64 17.00 -7.34
C LYS A 59 -12.19 17.33 -5.90
N GLN A 60 -12.24 16.34 -5.02
CA GLN A 60 -11.90 16.42 -3.59
C GLN A 60 -10.50 15.84 -3.29
N SER A 61 -9.58 15.85 -4.26
CA SER A 61 -8.21 15.40 -4.06
C SER A 61 -7.44 16.36 -3.14
N THR A 62 -6.94 15.84 -2.03
CA THR A 62 -6.21 16.63 -1.02
C THR A 62 -4.91 15.95 -0.63
N LYS A 63 -3.92 16.73 -0.18
CA LYS A 63 -2.65 16.19 0.34
C LYS A 63 -2.88 15.31 1.56
N PHE A 64 -3.83 15.69 2.42
CA PHE A 64 -4.21 14.91 3.59
C PHE A 64 -4.75 13.54 3.18
N GLY A 65 -5.71 13.49 2.26
CA GLY A 65 -6.29 12.22 1.78
C GLY A 65 -5.24 11.31 1.15
N ALA A 66 -4.33 11.86 0.35
CA ALA A 66 -3.22 11.08 -0.24
C ALA A 66 -2.27 10.49 0.82
N ILE A 67 -1.96 11.25 1.88
CA ILE A 67 -1.12 10.75 2.99
C ILE A 67 -1.87 9.69 3.80
N LEU A 68 -3.16 9.90 4.07
CA LEU A 68 -4.00 8.99 4.83
C LEU A 68 -4.12 7.62 4.15
N ASP A 69 -4.38 7.64 2.85
CA ASP A 69 -4.43 6.48 1.98
C ASP A 69 -3.12 5.69 2.04
N GLN A 70 -2.01 6.35 1.69
CA GLN A 70 -0.67 5.77 1.70
C GLN A 70 -0.31 5.15 3.06
N LEU A 71 -0.63 5.83 4.17
CA LEU A 71 -0.34 5.32 5.51
C LEU A 71 -1.19 4.08 5.86
N THR A 72 -2.47 4.09 5.47
CA THR A 72 -3.40 2.98 5.75
C THR A 72 -2.93 1.70 5.10
N ASP A 73 -2.49 1.76 3.84
CA ASP A 73 -1.95 0.61 3.13
C ASP A 73 -0.71 0.05 3.80
N ARG A 74 0.30 0.90 4.08
CA ARG A 74 1.55 0.42 4.69
C ARG A 74 1.32 -0.20 6.07
N CYS A 75 0.43 0.36 6.87
CA CYS A 75 0.06 -0.22 8.16
C CYS A 75 -0.63 -1.59 7.98
N GLY A 76 -1.51 -1.73 6.98
CA GLY A 76 -2.15 -2.99 6.64
C GLY A 76 -1.15 -4.07 6.24
N THR A 77 -0.29 -3.78 5.25
CA THR A 77 0.73 -4.71 4.75
C THR A 77 1.73 -5.09 5.84
N MET A 78 2.15 -4.14 6.66
CA MET A 78 3.05 -4.40 7.79
C MET A 78 2.43 -5.36 8.81
N ALA A 79 1.16 -5.16 9.17
CA ALA A 79 0.48 -6.06 10.11
C ALA A 79 0.34 -7.48 9.54
N LEU A 80 0.07 -7.59 8.23
CA LEU A 80 0.04 -8.87 7.53
C LEU A 80 1.41 -9.56 7.53
N CYS A 81 2.49 -8.82 7.26
CA CYS A 81 3.86 -9.33 7.37
C CYS A 81 4.24 -9.79 8.78
N ILE A 82 3.76 -9.11 9.83
CA ILE A 82 3.95 -9.53 11.22
C ILE A 82 3.22 -10.86 11.48
N ALA A 83 1.97 -11.00 11.02
CA ALA A 83 1.24 -12.28 11.13
C ALA A 83 1.96 -13.41 10.38
N LEU A 84 2.43 -13.15 9.16
CA LEU A 84 3.20 -14.10 8.36
C LEU A 84 4.54 -14.47 9.01
N SER A 85 5.19 -13.55 9.71
CA SER A 85 6.42 -13.82 10.46
C SER A 85 6.19 -14.81 11.60
N ASN A 86 5.01 -14.79 12.22
CA ASN A 86 4.63 -15.77 13.24
C ASN A 86 4.35 -17.15 12.63
N PHE A 87 3.70 -17.21 11.46
CA PHE A 87 3.41 -18.47 10.78
C PHE A 87 4.65 -19.11 10.13
N TYR A 88 5.59 -18.28 9.68
CA TYR A 88 6.79 -18.70 8.98
C TYR A 88 8.07 -18.14 9.61
N PRO A 89 8.44 -18.55 10.86
CA PRO A 89 9.57 -17.96 11.58
C PRO A 89 10.91 -18.05 10.84
N LYS A 90 11.08 -19.08 10.00
CA LYS A 90 12.28 -19.28 9.16
C LYS A 90 12.52 -18.10 8.19
N TYR A 91 11.47 -17.41 7.76
CA TYR A 91 11.53 -16.32 6.78
C TYR A 91 11.27 -14.95 7.42
N MET A 92 11.19 -14.88 8.76
CA MET A 92 10.94 -13.65 9.51
C MET A 92 11.87 -12.50 9.10
N PHE A 93 13.15 -12.78 8.91
CA PHE A 93 14.14 -11.77 8.47
C PHE A 93 13.73 -11.11 7.15
N LEU A 94 13.18 -11.87 6.19
CA LEU A 94 12.78 -11.34 4.89
C LEU A 94 11.53 -10.47 4.99
N PHE A 95 10.52 -10.89 5.78
CA PHE A 95 9.34 -10.06 6.03
C PHE A 95 9.70 -8.75 6.74
N GLN A 96 10.60 -8.81 7.72
CA GLN A 96 11.09 -7.62 8.42
C GLN A 96 11.86 -6.69 7.47
N LEU A 97 12.77 -7.25 6.67
CA LEU A 97 13.51 -6.50 5.66
C LEU A 97 12.55 -5.85 4.65
N SER A 98 11.50 -6.56 4.24
CA SER A 98 10.45 -6.02 3.38
C SER A 98 9.83 -4.76 3.97
N CYS A 99 9.25 -4.88 5.17
CA CYS A 99 8.55 -3.77 5.80
C CYS A 99 9.47 -2.55 5.99
N ILE A 100 10.74 -2.78 6.33
CA ILE A 100 11.71 -1.70 6.51
C ILE A 100 11.96 -0.97 5.20
N ILE A 101 12.26 -1.69 4.11
CA ILE A 101 12.57 -1.05 2.84
C ILE A 101 11.32 -0.36 2.28
N ASP A 102 10.16 -1.01 2.36
CA ASP A 102 8.89 -0.45 1.89
C ASP A 102 8.60 0.91 2.57
N ILE A 103 8.66 0.95 3.91
CA ILE A 103 8.45 2.19 4.68
C ILE A 103 9.52 3.23 4.36
N ALA A 104 10.80 2.83 4.29
CA ALA A 104 11.90 3.76 4.05
C ALA A 104 11.82 4.41 2.66
N CYS A 105 11.62 3.61 1.60
CA CYS A 105 11.48 4.09 0.23
C CYS A 105 10.31 5.05 0.10
N HIS A 106 9.14 4.70 0.67
CA HIS A 106 7.97 5.56 0.64
C HIS A 106 8.15 6.87 1.42
N TRP A 107 8.82 6.82 2.57
CA TRP A 107 9.08 8.00 3.39
C TRP A 107 10.01 9.00 2.67
N ILE A 108 11.09 8.50 2.05
CA ILE A 108 12.01 9.30 1.24
C ILE A 108 11.29 9.88 0.02
N TYR A 109 10.47 9.08 -0.66
CA TYR A 109 9.69 9.53 -1.81
C TYR A 109 8.71 10.65 -1.45
N LEU A 110 8.00 10.50 -0.33
CA LEU A 110 7.05 11.50 0.14
C LEU A 110 7.75 12.82 0.49
N HIS A 111 8.87 12.76 1.22
CA HIS A 111 9.64 13.96 1.59
C HIS A 111 10.25 14.65 0.37
N SER A 112 10.82 13.89 -0.56
CA SER A 112 11.37 14.46 -1.80
C SER A 112 10.28 15.12 -2.65
N SER A 113 9.09 14.52 -2.73
CA SER A 113 7.93 15.10 -3.44
C SER A 113 7.45 16.40 -2.81
N ILE A 114 7.41 16.48 -1.47
CA ILE A 114 7.04 17.69 -0.73
C ILE A 114 8.08 18.80 -0.93
N LEU A 115 9.37 18.47 -0.83
CA LEU A 115 10.48 19.42 -0.99
C LEU A 115 10.56 20.01 -2.39
N GLN A 116 10.17 19.27 -3.43
CA GLN A 116 10.12 19.77 -4.81
C GLN A 116 8.93 20.69 -5.09
N GLY A 117 8.02 20.90 -4.13
CA GLY A 117 6.85 21.79 -4.28
C GLY A 117 5.83 21.34 -5.34
N LYS A 118 6.02 20.17 -5.97
CA LYS A 118 5.17 19.67 -7.06
C LYS A 118 3.91 19.05 -6.49
N THR A 119 2.75 19.57 -6.92
CA THR A 119 1.41 19.14 -6.49
C THR A 119 0.85 17.94 -7.29
N SER A 120 1.69 17.20 -8.03
CA SER A 120 1.24 16.05 -8.84
C SER A 120 2.28 14.93 -8.90
N HIS A 121 1.93 13.83 -8.23
CA HIS A 121 2.71 12.66 -7.84
C HIS A 121 3.18 11.72 -8.98
N LYS A 122 3.50 12.23 -10.18
CA LYS A 122 3.83 11.34 -11.33
C LYS A 122 5.06 11.67 -12.17
N PHE A 123 5.78 12.73 -11.85
CA PHE A 123 6.98 13.12 -12.61
C PHE A 123 8.06 13.67 -11.69
N VAL A 124 8.84 12.76 -11.10
CA VAL A 124 10.20 13.07 -10.66
C VAL A 124 11.05 13.28 -11.92
N ASP A 125 11.98 14.22 -11.90
CA ASP A 125 12.94 14.40 -12.99
C ASP A 125 13.87 13.16 -13.03
N MET A 126 13.70 12.31 -14.03
CA MET A 126 14.27 10.96 -14.08
C MET A 126 15.54 10.89 -14.93
N THR A 127 16.54 11.70 -14.61
CA THR A 127 17.81 11.74 -15.37
C THR A 127 18.76 10.57 -15.07
N GLY A 128 18.37 9.55 -14.29
CA GLY A 128 19.26 8.47 -13.87
C GLY A 128 18.99 7.08 -14.47
N ASN A 129 17.76 6.55 -14.39
CA ASN A 129 17.52 5.13 -14.67
C ASN A 129 16.26 4.87 -15.55
N PRO A 130 16.39 4.24 -16.74
CA PRO A 130 15.28 3.92 -17.64
C PRO A 130 14.19 3.04 -17.03
N ILE A 131 14.56 2.14 -16.12
CA ILE A 131 13.65 1.18 -15.47
C ILE A 131 12.63 1.92 -14.61
N MET A 132 13.13 2.84 -13.79
CA MET A 132 12.32 3.70 -12.92
C MET A 132 11.36 4.58 -13.73
N LYS A 133 11.83 5.09 -14.89
CA LYS A 133 10.95 5.84 -15.80
C LYS A 133 9.80 5.00 -16.29
N TRP A 134 10.06 3.76 -16.68
CA TRP A 134 9.01 2.87 -17.17
C TRP A 134 8.00 2.49 -16.07
N TYR A 135 8.49 2.21 -14.86
CA TYR A 135 7.67 1.88 -13.69
C TYR A 135 6.73 3.01 -13.29
N TYR A 136 7.23 4.25 -13.15
CA TYR A 136 6.42 5.39 -12.71
C TYR A 136 5.60 6.05 -13.83
N THR A 137 5.97 5.88 -15.11
CA THR A 137 5.22 6.47 -16.25
C THR A 137 3.94 5.70 -16.56
N SER A 138 3.94 4.37 -16.41
CA SER A 138 2.82 3.53 -16.82
C SER A 138 1.88 3.21 -15.65
N LYS A 139 0.70 3.86 -15.63
CA LYS A 139 -0.32 3.61 -14.58
C LYS A 139 -0.75 2.14 -14.46
N PRO A 140 -0.93 1.38 -15.55
CA PRO A 140 -1.26 -0.04 -15.45
C PRO A 140 -0.16 -0.87 -14.79
N ILE A 141 1.11 -0.63 -15.13
CA ILE A 141 2.25 -1.38 -14.57
C ILE A 141 2.32 -1.18 -13.07
N LEU A 142 2.23 0.08 -12.62
CA LEU A 142 2.23 0.42 -11.20
C LEU A 142 1.07 -0.26 -10.46
N PHE A 143 -0.15 -0.19 -11.03
CA PHE A 143 -1.32 -0.82 -10.42
C PHE A 143 -1.18 -2.35 -10.30
N PHE A 144 -0.74 -3.03 -11.36
CA PHE A 144 -0.54 -4.48 -11.33
C PHE A 144 0.56 -4.89 -10.36
N MET A 145 1.61 -4.08 -10.22
CA MET A 145 2.69 -4.34 -9.27
C MET A 145 2.23 -4.18 -7.82
N CYS A 146 1.54 -3.08 -7.48
CA CYS A 146 0.99 -2.89 -6.13
C CYS A 146 -0.08 -3.95 -5.80
N ALA A 147 -1.05 -4.16 -6.70
CA ALA A 147 -2.09 -5.16 -6.49
C ALA A 147 -1.52 -6.59 -6.42
N GLY A 148 -0.48 -6.89 -7.21
CA GLY A 148 0.23 -8.16 -7.17
C GLY A 148 0.92 -8.41 -5.83
N ASN A 149 1.58 -7.40 -5.28
CA ASN A 149 2.23 -7.47 -3.96
C ASN A 149 1.21 -7.68 -2.82
N GLU A 150 0.10 -6.95 -2.85
CA GLU A 150 -0.98 -7.10 -1.86
C GLU A 150 -1.65 -8.47 -1.93
N LEU A 151 -2.01 -8.90 -3.15
CA LEU A 151 -2.61 -10.21 -3.38
C LEU A 151 -1.66 -11.34 -2.99
N PHE A 152 -0.36 -11.14 -3.15
CA PHE A 152 0.68 -12.08 -2.79
C PHE A 152 0.73 -12.33 -1.28
N PHE A 153 0.84 -11.28 -0.45
CA PHE A 153 0.86 -11.45 1.00
C PHE A 153 -0.47 -12.00 1.51
N ALA A 154 -1.60 -11.56 0.93
CA ALA A 154 -2.92 -12.10 1.26
C ALA A 154 -3.05 -13.59 0.91
N SER A 155 -2.49 -14.02 -0.22
CA SER A 155 -2.47 -15.43 -0.64
C SER A 155 -1.60 -16.27 0.28
N LEU A 156 -0.43 -15.77 0.68
CA LEU A 156 0.47 -16.46 1.60
C LEU A 156 -0.15 -16.64 3.00
N TYR A 157 -0.99 -15.69 3.40
CA TYR A 157 -1.76 -15.77 4.64
C TYR A 157 -2.89 -16.82 4.56
N HIS A 158 -3.44 -17.08 3.37
CA HIS A 158 -4.49 -18.08 3.16
C HIS A 158 -3.96 -19.50 2.87
N SER A 159 -2.75 -19.65 2.32
CA SER A 159 -2.25 -20.92 1.75
C SER A 159 -0.95 -21.43 2.39
N ASP A 160 -0.76 -22.76 2.38
CA ASP A 160 0.41 -23.46 2.91
C ASP A 160 1.71 -23.17 2.13
N LEU A 161 2.86 -23.25 2.85
CA LEU A 161 4.28 -23.01 2.51
C LEU A 161 4.79 -23.24 1.06
N ARG A 162 4.06 -23.93 0.19
CA ARG A 162 4.49 -24.37 -1.15
C ARG A 162 4.76 -23.22 -2.12
N TYR A 163 4.22 -22.02 -1.88
CA TYR A 163 4.45 -20.85 -2.74
C TYR A 163 5.71 -20.06 -2.39
N ILE A 164 6.34 -20.30 -1.23
CA ILE A 164 7.46 -19.50 -0.68
C ILE A 164 8.70 -19.43 -1.59
N THR A 165 8.98 -20.44 -2.40
CA THR A 165 10.16 -20.44 -3.29
C THR A 165 9.96 -19.53 -4.50
N ILE A 166 8.74 -19.47 -5.04
CA ILE A 166 8.34 -18.51 -6.08
C ILE A 166 8.24 -17.10 -5.47
N CYS A 167 7.84 -17.03 -4.20
CA CYS A 167 7.76 -15.80 -3.41
C CYS A 167 9.10 -15.08 -3.27
N LEU A 168 10.18 -15.81 -2.97
CA LEU A 168 11.52 -15.24 -2.86
C LEU A 168 12.03 -14.62 -4.17
N LEU A 169 11.71 -15.24 -5.32
CA LEU A 169 12.07 -14.73 -6.64
C LEU A 169 11.33 -13.45 -6.98
N TYR A 170 10.03 -13.38 -6.69
CA TYR A 170 9.22 -12.17 -6.89
C TYR A 170 9.63 -11.05 -5.94
N PHE A 171 9.94 -11.38 -4.68
CA PHE A 171 10.43 -10.47 -3.65
C PHE A 171 11.76 -9.82 -4.05
N ILE A 172 12.73 -10.60 -4.57
CA ILE A 172 14.00 -10.07 -5.09
C ILE A 172 13.76 -9.17 -6.30
N LEU A 173 12.88 -9.58 -7.24
CA LEU A 173 12.61 -8.79 -8.45
C LEU A 173 11.92 -7.45 -8.13
N PHE A 174 11.00 -7.45 -7.16
CA PHE A 174 10.26 -6.27 -6.73
C PHE A 174 11.15 -5.30 -5.94
N TYR A 175 11.96 -5.81 -5.00
CA TYR A 175 12.87 -4.97 -4.23
C TYR A 175 14.00 -4.37 -5.05
N VAL A 176 14.50 -5.10 -6.06
CA VAL A 176 15.46 -4.53 -7.01
C VAL A 176 14.84 -3.36 -7.79
N ILE A 177 13.53 -3.33 -8.03
CA ILE A 177 12.86 -2.22 -8.72
C ILE A 177 12.57 -1.04 -7.76
N GLU A 178 12.28 -1.30 -6.48
CA GLU A 178 12.05 -0.24 -5.48
C GLU A 178 13.32 0.42 -4.92
N LEU A 179 14.48 -0.26 -5.01
CA LEU A 179 15.80 0.26 -4.57
C LEU A 179 16.56 1.03 -5.66
N ILE A 180 16.08 1.02 -6.90
CA ILE A 180 16.60 1.81 -8.03
C ILE A 180 15.90 3.17 -8.08
#